data_AF-A0A7R9WZ00-F1
#
_entry.id   AF-A0A7R9WZ00-F1
#
_cell.length_a   1.000
_cell.length_b   1.000
_cell.length_c   1.000
_cell.angle_alpha   90.00
_cell.angle_beta   90.00
_cell.angle_gamma   90.00
#
_symmetry.space_group_name_H-M   'P 1'
#
loop_
_entity.id
_entity.type
_entity.pdbx_description
1 polymer ?
#
loop_
_entity_poly.entity_id
_entity_poly.type
_entity_poly.pdbx_seq_one_letter_code
_entity_poly.pdbx_strand_id
1 'polypeptide(L)'
;GTSLNAARYGERLMKHLGSFDSVSSIDAAETETKDFPCMDNINSTGCIVVSQSGETKDVHRVVVGAMDKGVTVMSVVNAVGSLIARTTKLGVYCNAGRENAVASTKAFTTQVTVLALIALWFRELKERVQGKAPSVETTRLKEALMRLPITVGMALKTRAQCKRVADKLMDKEHLFVLGKGYAEPVA
;
A
#
# COMPACT_ATOMS: atom_id res chain seq x y z
N GLY A 1 11.44 -1.75 3.01
CA GLY A 1 11.66 -1.84 1.54
C GLY A 1 10.54 -1.16 0.74
N THR A 2 10.50 -1.28 -0.61
CA THR A 2 9.52 -0.55 -1.44
C THR A 2 8.06 -0.83 -1.08
N SER A 3 7.72 -2.09 -0.74
CA SER A 3 6.36 -2.42 -0.27
C SER A 3 6.00 -1.82 1.09
N LEU A 4 6.99 -1.59 1.96
CA LEU A 4 6.78 -0.84 3.21
C LEU A 4 6.43 0.62 2.90
N ASN A 5 7.12 1.25 1.95
CA ASN A 5 6.81 2.63 1.54
C ASN A 5 5.39 2.72 0.95
N ALA A 6 4.98 1.73 0.16
CA ALA A 6 3.60 1.65 -0.35
C ALA A 6 2.60 1.50 0.81
N ALA A 7 2.89 0.65 1.80
CA ALA A 7 2.07 0.48 2.99
C ALA A 7 1.97 1.76 3.83
N ARG A 8 3.07 2.51 4.02
CA ARG A 8 3.07 3.82 4.70
C ARG A 8 2.22 4.85 3.97
N TYR A 9 2.26 4.85 2.64
CA TYR A 9 1.37 5.71 1.84
C TYR A 9 -0.10 5.32 2.07
N GLY A 10 -0.41 4.02 2.01
CA GLY A 10 -1.74 3.48 2.26
C GLY A 10 -2.25 3.79 3.67
N GLU A 11 -1.41 3.65 4.69
CA GLU A 11 -1.70 4.01 6.08
C GLU A 11 -2.18 5.46 6.18
N ARG A 12 -1.45 6.40 5.58
CA ARG A 12 -1.83 7.82 5.59
C ARG A 12 -3.15 8.06 4.90
N LEU A 13 -3.38 7.40 3.78
CA LEU A 13 -4.62 7.53 3.03
C LEU A 13 -5.83 7.00 3.83
N MET A 14 -5.67 5.82 4.45
CA MET A 14 -6.70 5.22 5.31
C MET A 14 -7.00 6.09 6.53
N LYS A 15 -5.97 6.70 7.14
CA LYS A 15 -6.12 7.69 8.22
C LYS A 15 -6.85 8.94 7.76
N HIS A 16 -6.45 9.51 6.62
CA HIS A 16 -7.06 10.71 6.05
C HIS A 16 -8.55 10.50 5.75
N LEU A 17 -8.92 9.37 5.16
CA LEU A 17 -10.31 9.02 4.88
C LEU A 17 -11.10 8.65 6.14
N GLY A 18 -10.43 8.31 7.25
CA GLY A 18 -11.07 7.69 8.41
C GLY A 18 -11.72 6.34 8.07
N SER A 19 -11.06 5.55 7.21
CA SER A 19 -11.53 4.22 6.81
C SER A 19 -11.57 3.25 7.99
N PHE A 20 -10.65 3.41 8.93
CA PHE A 20 -10.53 2.62 10.15
C PHE A 20 -10.29 3.54 11.35
N ASP A 21 -10.54 3.02 12.55
CA ASP A 21 -10.37 3.80 13.79
C ASP A 21 -8.89 3.93 14.17
N SER A 22 -8.07 2.92 13.83
CA SER A 22 -6.62 2.98 13.92
C SER A 22 -5.98 2.25 12.74
N VAL A 23 -4.82 2.75 12.29
CA VAL A 23 -4.02 2.15 11.22
C VAL A 23 -2.55 2.38 11.54
N SER A 24 -1.72 1.36 11.36
CA SER A 24 -0.26 1.44 11.46
C SER A 24 0.38 0.56 10.39
N SER A 25 1.55 0.97 9.92
CA SER A 25 2.41 0.16 9.07
C SER A 25 3.73 -0.11 9.79
N ILE A 26 4.19 -1.35 9.74
CA ILE A 26 5.38 -1.85 10.43
C ILE A 26 6.17 -2.67 9.40
N ASP A 27 7.51 -2.63 9.50
CA ASP A 27 8.31 -3.54 8.68
C ASP A 27 8.10 -4.99 9.16
N ALA A 28 7.84 -5.91 8.23
CA ALA A 28 7.63 -7.31 8.55
C ALA A 28 8.85 -7.95 9.25
N ALA A 29 10.06 -7.47 8.97
CA ALA A 29 11.28 -7.91 9.63
C ALA A 29 11.32 -7.52 11.13
N GLU A 30 10.66 -6.42 11.49
CA GLU A 30 10.61 -5.86 12.85
C GLU A 30 9.32 -6.23 13.60
N THR A 31 8.37 -6.85 12.90
CA THR A 31 7.06 -7.20 13.49
C THR A 31 7.20 -8.41 14.41
N GLU A 32 6.84 -8.21 15.66
CA GLU A 32 6.71 -9.23 16.69
C GLU A 32 5.24 -9.55 16.98
N THR A 33 5.03 -10.65 17.70
CA THR A 33 3.71 -11.08 18.15
C THR A 33 2.98 -10.01 18.97
N LYS A 34 3.69 -9.16 19.71
CA LYS A 34 3.09 -8.09 20.54
C LYS A 34 2.55 -6.90 19.74
N ASP A 35 2.94 -6.76 18.47
CA ASP A 35 2.58 -5.61 17.64
C ASP A 35 1.21 -5.74 16.99
N PHE A 36 0.61 -6.93 17.04
CA PHE A 36 -0.78 -7.11 16.63
C PHE A 36 -1.71 -6.40 17.61
N PRO A 37 -2.62 -5.51 17.14
CA PRO A 37 -3.49 -4.71 18.00
C PRO A 37 -4.29 -5.54 19.01
N CYS A 38 -4.63 -4.88 20.13
CA CYS A 38 -5.25 -5.44 21.34
C CYS A 38 -6.34 -6.48 21.04
N MET A 39 -6.15 -7.67 21.60
CA MET A 39 -6.94 -8.89 21.38
C MET A 39 -8.37 -8.83 21.94
N ASP A 40 -8.74 -7.73 22.60
CA ASP A 40 -10.03 -7.57 23.29
C ASP A 40 -11.23 -7.62 22.32
N ASN A 41 -11.00 -7.32 21.04
CA ASN A 41 -11.98 -7.55 19.99
C ASN A 41 -11.29 -7.95 18.67
N ILE A 42 -10.79 -9.19 18.62
CA ILE A 42 -10.11 -9.77 17.45
C ILE A 42 -10.94 -9.65 16.16
N ASN A 43 -12.27 -9.68 16.26
CA ASN A 43 -13.19 -9.54 15.12
C ASN A 43 -13.20 -8.14 14.50
N SER A 44 -12.68 -7.13 15.22
CA SER A 44 -12.51 -5.76 14.73
C SER A 44 -11.10 -5.45 14.24
N THR A 45 -10.20 -6.43 14.30
CA THR A 45 -8.79 -6.27 13.91
C THR A 45 -8.51 -6.98 12.59
N GLY A 46 -7.83 -6.28 11.68
CA GLY A 46 -7.38 -6.81 10.40
C GLY A 46 -5.90 -6.54 10.18
N CYS A 47 -5.25 -7.41 9.43
CA CYS A 47 -3.86 -7.27 8.99
C CYS A 47 -3.80 -7.25 7.47
N ILE A 48 -3.18 -6.23 6.89
CA ILE A 48 -2.90 -6.17 5.44
C ILE A 48 -1.41 -6.39 5.23
N VAL A 49 -1.05 -7.48 4.55
CA VAL A 49 0.33 -7.76 4.17
C VAL A 49 0.59 -7.37 2.71
N VAL A 50 1.71 -6.72 2.45
CA VAL A 50 2.07 -6.24 1.10
C VAL A 50 3.38 -6.88 0.67
N SER A 51 3.39 -7.59 -0.45
CA SER A 51 4.60 -8.21 -0.99
C SER A 51 4.54 -8.31 -2.52
N GLN A 52 5.57 -7.84 -3.22
CA GLN A 52 5.61 -7.96 -4.68
C GLN A 52 5.67 -9.44 -5.11
N SER A 53 6.59 -10.22 -4.55
CA SER A 53 6.81 -11.61 -4.94
C SER A 53 5.81 -12.56 -4.30
N GLY A 54 5.24 -12.20 -3.15
CA GLY A 54 4.42 -13.12 -2.36
C GLY A 54 5.24 -14.26 -1.71
N GLU A 55 6.57 -14.21 -1.77
CA GLU A 55 7.49 -15.24 -1.25
C GLU A 55 8.40 -14.71 -0.11
N THR A 56 8.23 -13.45 0.30
CA THR A 56 9.05 -12.83 1.33
C THR A 56 8.83 -13.51 2.69
N LYS A 57 9.86 -14.20 3.20
CA LYS A 57 9.78 -15.02 4.43
C LYS A 57 9.31 -14.24 5.65
N ASP A 58 9.82 -13.03 5.86
CA ASP A 58 9.40 -12.20 6.99
C ASP A 58 7.91 -11.86 6.93
N VAL A 59 7.40 -11.52 5.73
CA VAL A 59 5.97 -11.24 5.53
C VAL A 59 5.15 -12.51 5.75
N HIS A 60 5.61 -13.67 5.27
CA HIS A 60 4.92 -14.93 5.53
C HIS A 60 4.88 -15.29 7.03
N ARG A 61 5.96 -15.03 7.78
CA ARG A 61 5.98 -15.20 9.24
C ARG A 61 4.91 -14.34 9.91
N VAL A 62 4.75 -13.08 9.49
CA VAL A 62 3.68 -12.20 9.99
C VAL A 62 2.30 -12.74 9.67
N VAL A 63 2.07 -13.26 8.46
CA VAL A 63 0.79 -13.89 8.07
C VAL A 63 0.44 -15.03 9.01
N VAL A 64 1.36 -15.98 9.21
CA VAL A 64 1.13 -17.14 10.07
C VAL A 64 0.86 -16.69 11.50
N GLY A 65 1.71 -15.82 12.06
CA GLY A 65 1.54 -15.33 13.43
C GLY A 65 0.24 -14.55 13.66
N ALA A 66 -0.23 -13.80 12.66
CA ALA A 66 -1.51 -13.10 12.72
C ALA A 66 -2.69 -14.09 12.70
N MET A 67 -2.63 -15.10 11.82
CA MET A 67 -3.67 -16.12 11.70
C MET A 67 -3.75 -17.03 12.92
N ASP A 68 -2.62 -17.41 13.51
CA ASP A 68 -2.56 -18.19 14.75
C ASP A 68 -3.24 -17.48 15.93
N LYS A 69 -3.33 -16.15 15.85
CA LYS A 69 -4.04 -15.29 16.81
C LYS A 69 -5.50 -15.04 16.46
N GLY A 70 -5.99 -15.55 15.33
CA GLY A 70 -7.34 -15.32 14.83
C GLY A 70 -7.53 -13.96 14.14
N VAL A 71 -6.47 -13.20 13.85
CA VAL A 71 -6.57 -11.94 13.11
C VAL A 71 -6.95 -12.24 11.66
N THR A 72 -7.90 -11.48 11.11
CA THR A 72 -8.21 -11.58 9.69
C THR A 72 -7.06 -10.98 8.87
N VAL A 73 -6.44 -11.79 8.00
CA VAL A 73 -5.30 -11.35 7.18
C VAL A 73 -5.72 -11.25 5.71
N MET A 74 -5.44 -10.10 5.10
CA MET A 74 -5.59 -9.86 3.67
C MET A 74 -4.22 -9.61 3.04
N SER A 75 -3.96 -10.19 1.87
CA SER A 75 -2.72 -9.94 1.12
C SER A 75 -2.89 -8.99 -0.06
N VAL A 76 -1.88 -8.17 -0.33
CA VAL A 76 -1.71 -7.39 -1.56
C VAL A 76 -0.44 -7.87 -2.23
N VAL A 77 -0.58 -8.68 -3.27
CA VAL A 77 0.54 -9.38 -3.92
C VAL A 77 0.45 -9.33 -5.43
N ASN A 78 1.58 -9.40 -6.14
CA ASN A 78 1.56 -9.40 -7.61
C ASN A 78 1.62 -10.82 -8.21
N ALA A 79 2.27 -11.77 -7.52
CA ALA A 79 2.42 -13.13 -8.01
C ALA A 79 1.21 -14.02 -7.64
N VAL A 80 0.49 -14.46 -8.67
CA VAL A 80 -0.66 -15.39 -8.54
C VAL A 80 -0.19 -16.72 -7.99
N GLY A 81 -0.91 -17.23 -6.99
CA GLY A 81 -0.62 -18.52 -6.38
C GLY A 81 0.70 -18.57 -5.60
N SER A 82 1.29 -17.43 -5.25
CA SER A 82 2.47 -17.34 -4.37
C SER A 82 2.19 -17.88 -2.96
N LEU A 83 3.25 -18.17 -2.19
CA LEU A 83 3.15 -18.66 -0.82
C LEU A 83 2.19 -17.82 0.02
N ILE A 84 2.40 -16.50 0.09
CA ILE A 84 1.55 -15.58 0.86
C ILE A 84 0.11 -15.59 0.36
N ALA A 85 -0.12 -15.63 -0.96
CA ALA A 85 -1.47 -15.68 -1.52
C ALA A 85 -2.22 -16.95 -1.11
N ARG A 86 -1.54 -18.12 -1.18
CA ARG A 86 -2.13 -19.41 -0.81
C ARG A 86 -2.39 -19.51 0.69
N THR A 87 -1.50 -18.95 1.52
CA THR A 87 -1.68 -18.95 2.97
C THR A 87 -2.81 -18.02 3.38
N THR A 88 -2.88 -16.80 2.83
CA THR A 88 -3.89 -15.81 3.23
C THR A 88 -5.31 -16.15 2.78
N LYS A 89 -5.49 -16.71 1.56
CA LYS A 89 -6.81 -17.01 0.94
C LYS A 89 -7.75 -15.80 0.75
N LEU A 90 -7.40 -14.64 1.28
CA LEU A 90 -8.06 -13.36 1.15
C LEU A 90 -7.02 -12.35 0.68
N GLY A 91 -7.27 -11.65 -0.41
CA GLY A 91 -6.30 -10.72 -0.95
C GLY A 91 -6.67 -10.13 -2.30
N VAL A 92 -5.83 -9.22 -2.76
CA VAL A 92 -5.92 -8.56 -4.07
C VAL A 92 -4.63 -8.81 -4.83
N TYR A 93 -4.77 -9.31 -6.05
CA TYR A 93 -3.65 -9.38 -6.99
C TYR A 93 -3.44 -8.02 -7.66
N CYS A 94 -2.23 -7.46 -7.57
CA CYS A 94 -1.91 -6.16 -8.17
C CYS A 94 -2.03 -6.16 -9.71
N ASN A 95 -1.87 -7.32 -10.35
CA ASN A 95 -1.91 -7.48 -11.81
C ASN A 95 -0.99 -6.51 -12.56
N ALA A 96 0.17 -6.16 -11.97
CA ALA A 96 1.17 -5.30 -12.60
C ALA A 96 1.96 -6.02 -13.72
N GLY A 97 1.73 -7.32 -13.90
CA GLY A 97 2.55 -8.20 -14.74
C GLY A 97 3.94 -8.47 -14.13
N ARG A 98 4.74 -9.33 -14.78
CA ARG A 98 6.07 -9.71 -14.28
C ARG A 98 7.02 -8.51 -14.28
N GLU A 99 7.70 -8.28 -13.16
CA GLU A 99 8.70 -7.22 -13.02
C GLU A 99 10.10 -7.86 -13.08
N ASN A 100 10.88 -7.50 -14.10
CA ASN A 100 12.21 -8.06 -14.33
C ASN A 100 13.33 -7.15 -13.77
N ALA A 101 13.02 -5.89 -13.49
CA ALA A 101 13.98 -4.94 -12.93
C ALA A 101 14.13 -5.16 -11.42
N VAL A 102 15.36 -4.97 -10.91
CA VAL A 102 15.66 -5.07 -9.47
C VAL A 102 15.02 -3.94 -8.69
N ALA A 103 15.03 -2.72 -9.22
CA ALA A 103 14.32 -1.59 -8.64
C ALA A 103 12.82 -1.66 -8.96
N SER A 104 11.99 -1.71 -7.91
CA SER A 104 10.54 -1.73 -8.03
C SER A 104 10.02 -0.39 -8.56
N THR A 105 9.33 -0.44 -9.70
CA THR A 105 8.74 0.72 -10.36
C THR A 105 7.23 0.60 -10.35
N LYS A 106 6.70 -0.29 -11.19
CA LYS A 106 5.27 -0.56 -11.31
C LYS A 106 4.69 -1.24 -10.09
N ALA A 107 5.47 -2.04 -9.35
CA ALA A 107 4.97 -2.66 -8.13
C ALA A 107 4.62 -1.62 -7.07
N PHE A 108 5.43 -0.57 -6.88
CA PHE A 108 5.11 0.50 -5.94
C PHE A 108 3.79 1.19 -6.29
N THR A 109 3.67 1.69 -7.52
CA THR A 109 2.48 2.46 -7.95
C THR A 109 1.21 1.61 -7.95
N THR A 110 1.30 0.34 -8.35
CA THR A 110 0.15 -0.58 -8.30
C THR A 110 -0.22 -0.95 -6.86
N GLN A 111 0.75 -1.18 -5.97
CA GLN A 111 0.48 -1.41 -4.55
C GLN A 111 -0.22 -0.20 -3.91
N VAL A 112 0.27 1.02 -4.15
CA VAL A 112 -0.40 2.24 -3.67
C VAL A 112 -1.81 2.36 -4.23
N THR A 113 -2.01 2.05 -5.52
CA THR A 113 -3.34 2.08 -6.15
C THR A 113 -4.30 1.08 -5.51
N VAL A 114 -3.85 -0.16 -5.29
CA VAL A 114 -4.66 -1.21 -4.63
C VAL A 114 -4.99 -0.82 -3.18
N LEU A 115 -4.01 -0.32 -2.43
CA LEU A 115 -4.24 0.17 -1.07
C LEU A 115 -5.22 1.35 -1.04
N ALA A 116 -5.20 2.21 -2.05
CA ALA A 116 -6.18 3.29 -2.19
C ALA A 116 -7.59 2.78 -2.49
N LEU A 117 -7.73 1.76 -3.34
CA LEU A 117 -9.01 1.11 -3.60
C LEU A 117 -9.56 0.41 -2.34
N ILE A 118 -8.70 -0.26 -1.58
CA ILE A 118 -9.06 -0.86 -0.28
C ILE A 118 -9.54 0.22 0.69
N ALA A 119 -8.77 1.31 0.84
CA ALA A 119 -9.13 2.41 1.73
C ALA A 119 -10.48 3.04 1.36
N LEU A 120 -10.71 3.26 0.06
CA LEU A 120 -11.96 3.77 -0.47
C LEU A 120 -13.13 2.81 -0.21
N TRP A 121 -12.94 1.51 -0.45
CA TRP A 121 -13.99 0.51 -0.24
C TRP A 121 -14.45 0.44 1.21
N PHE A 122 -13.51 0.39 2.16
CA PHE A 122 -13.85 0.38 3.59
C PHE A 122 -14.51 1.70 4.03
N ARG A 123 -14.07 2.84 3.46
CA ARG A 123 -14.70 4.13 3.75
C ARG A 123 -16.14 4.19 3.25
N GLU A 124 -16.39 3.81 1.99
CA GLU A 124 -17.75 3.75 1.41
C GLU A 124 -18.65 2.79 2.20
N LEU A 125 -18.11 1.65 2.64
CA LEU A 125 -18.84 0.70 3.48
C LEU A 125 -19.22 1.31 4.83
N LYS A 126 -18.28 1.98 5.51
CA LYS A 126 -18.53 2.66 6.79
C LYS A 126 -19.59 3.74 6.65
N GLU A 127 -19.52 4.55 5.60
CA GLU A 127 -20.54 5.58 5.30
C GLU A 127 -21.92 4.96 5.06
N ARG A 128 -21.99 3.88 4.27
CA ARG A 128 -23.23 3.15 3.99
C ARG A 128 -23.86 2.56 5.25
N VAL A 129 -23.07 1.90 6.09
CA VAL A 129 -23.56 1.32 7.37
C VAL A 129 -24.07 2.41 8.31
N GLN A 130 -23.46 3.60 8.27
CA GLN A 130 -23.90 4.77 9.03
C GLN A 130 -25.09 5.52 8.40
N GLY A 131 -25.60 5.09 7.23
CA GLY A 131 -26.66 5.79 6.51
C GLY A 131 -26.24 7.18 5.98
N LYS A 132 -24.94 7.42 5.80
CA LYS A 132 -24.39 8.69 5.32
C LYS A 132 -24.16 8.64 3.82
N ALA A 133 -24.37 9.79 3.16
CA ALA A 133 -23.91 9.98 1.79
C ALA A 133 -22.37 9.95 1.71
N PRO A 134 -21.78 9.62 0.54
CA PRO A 134 -20.34 9.66 0.35
C PRO A 134 -19.77 11.03 0.71
N SER A 135 -18.69 11.05 1.51
CA SER A 135 -18.03 12.31 1.83
C SER A 135 -17.37 12.94 0.60
N VAL A 136 -17.03 14.23 0.74
CA VAL A 136 -16.26 14.95 -0.29
C VAL A 136 -14.93 14.24 -0.57
N GLU A 137 -14.24 13.75 0.45
CA GLU A 137 -12.96 13.05 0.27
C GLU A 137 -13.12 11.67 -0.38
N THR A 138 -14.18 10.93 -0.03
CA THR A 138 -14.57 9.68 -0.73
C THR A 138 -14.75 9.94 -2.23
N THR A 139 -15.52 10.97 -2.57
CA THR A 139 -15.82 11.34 -3.96
C THR A 139 -14.57 11.80 -4.71
N ARG A 140 -13.75 12.66 -4.09
CA ARG A 140 -12.49 13.14 -4.65
C ARG A 140 -11.51 12.01 -4.95
N LEU A 141 -11.33 11.06 -4.02
CA LEU A 141 -10.43 9.94 -4.23
C LEU A 141 -10.92 9.05 -5.38
N LYS A 142 -12.23 8.77 -5.43
CA LYS A 142 -12.84 7.99 -6.50
C LYS A 142 -12.59 8.61 -7.88
N GLU A 143 -12.83 9.91 -8.01
CA GLU A 143 -12.56 10.65 -9.25
C GLU A 143 -11.05 10.67 -9.60
N ALA A 144 -10.18 10.85 -8.60
CA ALA A 144 -8.74 10.83 -8.80
C ALA A 144 -8.25 9.46 -9.29
N LEU A 145 -8.78 8.35 -8.73
CA LEU A 145 -8.46 6.99 -9.17
C LEU A 145 -8.94 6.74 -10.62
N MET A 146 -10.12 7.22 -10.99
CA MET A 146 -10.60 7.13 -12.39
C MET A 146 -9.70 7.89 -13.37
N ARG A 147 -9.14 9.04 -12.95
CA ARG A 147 -8.24 9.86 -13.77
C ARG A 147 -6.78 9.42 -13.71
N LEU A 148 -6.43 8.48 -12.83
CA LEU A 148 -5.05 8.07 -12.58
C LEU A 148 -4.28 7.67 -13.85
N PRO A 149 -4.84 6.88 -14.80
CA PRO A 149 -4.13 6.55 -16.04
C PRO A 149 -3.73 7.78 -16.85
N ILE A 150 -4.60 8.81 -16.90
CA ILE A 150 -4.34 10.07 -17.60
C ILE A 150 -3.22 10.83 -16.88
N THR A 151 -3.30 10.94 -15.55
CA THR A 151 -2.29 11.62 -14.74
C THR A 151 -0.91 10.96 -14.87
N VAL A 152 -0.84 9.63 -14.87
CA VAL A 152 0.40 8.88 -15.12
C VAL A 152 0.91 9.15 -16.53
N GLY A 153 0.04 9.14 -17.55
CA GLY A 153 0.40 9.47 -18.92
C GLY A 153 0.99 10.88 -19.06
N MET A 154 0.44 11.87 -18.34
CA MET A 154 0.98 13.23 -18.29
C MET A 154 2.33 13.28 -17.57
N ALA A 155 2.48 12.59 -16.43
CA ALA A 155 3.74 12.51 -15.70
C ALA A 155 4.88 11.96 -16.57
N LEU A 156 4.61 10.94 -17.39
CA LEU A 156 5.60 10.36 -18.31
C LEU A 156 6.10 11.34 -19.38
N LYS A 157 5.32 12.39 -19.72
CA LYS A 157 5.76 13.45 -20.65
C LYS A 157 6.89 14.31 -20.08
N THR A 158 7.16 14.23 -18.77
CA THR A 158 8.26 14.96 -18.13
C THR A 158 9.64 14.33 -18.35
N ARG A 159 9.75 13.23 -19.09
CA ARG A 159 11.01 12.50 -19.34
C ARG A 159 12.17 13.39 -19.77
N ALA A 160 11.94 14.34 -20.67
CA ALA A 160 12.99 15.26 -21.14
C ALA A 160 13.47 16.20 -20.02
N GLN A 161 12.57 16.62 -19.12
CA GLN A 161 12.92 17.40 -17.94
C GLN A 161 13.69 16.55 -16.92
N CYS A 162 13.25 15.32 -16.67
CA CYS A 162 13.96 14.38 -15.79
C CYS A 162 15.40 14.14 -16.27
N LYS A 163 15.62 14.00 -17.59
CA LYS A 163 16.98 13.89 -18.16
C LYS A 163 17.83 15.11 -17.82
N ARG A 164 17.33 16.32 -18.04
CA ARG A 164 18.07 17.55 -17.70
C ARG A 164 18.39 17.69 -16.21
N VAL A 165 17.52 17.18 -15.34
CA VAL A 165 17.78 17.16 -13.90
C VAL A 165 18.85 16.11 -13.59
N ALA A 166 18.74 14.90 -14.15
CA ALA A 166 19.73 13.85 -13.98
C ALA A 166 21.13 14.29 -14.45
N ASP A 167 21.23 15.00 -15.58
CA ASP A 167 22.50 15.54 -16.09
C ASP A 167 23.17 16.51 -15.09
N LYS A 168 22.40 17.22 -14.25
CA LYS A 168 22.94 18.10 -13.19
C LYS A 168 23.32 17.37 -11.90
N LEU A 169 22.77 16.17 -11.72
CA LEU A 169 22.96 15.34 -10.52
C LEU A 169 24.03 14.26 -10.71
N MET A 170 24.44 13.99 -11.96
CA MET A 170 25.29 12.85 -12.32
C MET A 170 26.64 12.85 -11.60
N ASP A 171 27.21 14.02 -11.38
CA ASP A 171 28.49 14.28 -10.74
C ASP A 171 28.36 14.65 -9.25
N LYS A 172 27.20 14.41 -8.63
CA LYS A 172 26.98 14.63 -7.19
C LYS A 172 27.09 13.33 -6.41
N GLU A 173 27.88 13.33 -5.34
CA GLU A 173 28.07 12.16 -4.47
C GLU A 173 26.95 11.99 -3.45
N HIS A 174 26.23 13.06 -3.14
CA HIS A 174 25.18 13.09 -2.12
C HIS A 174 23.95 13.82 -2.63
N LEU A 175 22.78 13.29 -2.29
CA LEU A 175 21.49 13.88 -2.59
C LEU A 175 20.56 13.70 -1.39
N PHE A 176 19.93 14.79 -0.96
CA PHE A 176 18.85 14.75 0.03
C PHE A 176 17.51 14.87 -0.70
N VAL A 177 16.61 13.93 -0.46
CA VAL A 177 15.22 13.97 -0.92
C VAL A 177 14.34 14.16 0.29
N LEU A 178 13.54 15.24 0.30
CA LEU A 178 12.70 15.63 1.43
C LEU A 178 11.24 15.58 1.03
N GLY A 179 10.43 14.92 1.86
CA GLY A 179 8.99 14.81 1.67
C GLY A 179 8.24 15.00 2.98
N LYS A 180 7.01 15.54 2.91
CA LYS A 180 6.09 15.64 4.04
C LYS A 180 4.72 15.10 3.65
N GLY A 181 3.97 14.58 4.61
CA GLY A 181 2.63 14.04 4.35
C GLY A 181 2.71 12.88 3.35
N TYR A 182 1.94 12.93 2.27
CA TYR A 182 1.99 11.87 1.23
C TYR A 182 3.33 11.76 0.50
N ALA A 183 4.16 12.80 0.53
CA ALA A 183 5.46 12.79 -0.14
C ALA A 183 6.56 12.08 0.68
N GLU A 184 6.38 11.83 1.98
CA GLU A 184 7.43 11.18 2.79
C GLU A 184 7.77 9.73 2.35
N PRO A 185 6.84 8.82 2.00
CA PRO A 185 7.20 7.50 1.49
C PRO A 185 7.67 7.52 0.03
N VAL A 186 7.57 8.69 -0.62
CA VAL A 186 8.01 8.91 -2.00
C VAL A 186 9.43 9.48 -2.03
N ALA A 187 9.80 10.24 -1.00
CA ALA A 187 11.15 10.75 -0.75
C ALA A 187 12.08 9.63 -0.30
#